data_AF-A0A0D0JLP6-F1
#
_entry.id   AF-A0A0D0JLP6-F1
#
_cell.length_a   1.000
_cell.length_b   1.000
_cell.length_c   1.000
_cell.angle_alpha   90.00
_cell.angle_beta   90.00
_cell.angle_gamma   90.00
#
_symmetry.space_group_name_H-M   'P 1'
#
loop_
_entity.id
_entity.type
_entity.pdbx_description
1 polymer ?
#
loop_
_entity_poly.entity_id
_entity_poly.type
_entity_poly.pdbx_seq_one_letter_code
_entity_poly.pdbx_strand_id
1 'polypeptide(L)'
;MTDNAHFPLAAVVGADSLKLALCLVAVDPAIGGVLIEGPRGMAKSTLARGLAELLESGVFVTLPLGASEERIVGTLDLDAALGESRAQFSPGLLSKADGGVLYVDEVNLLPDHLVDLLLDAAASGVNHVERDGISHRHSARFILIGTMNAEEGELRPQLLDRFGLNLALDGQPQPGARADIVRRRLAFDADPQAFIAQWAEQQAALAERCEQARAQVARIALDDQALEAITERCFEAGVDGLRADLVWLRAARAHAAWRGAAGIEPVDIDAVEDFVLRHRRRHTPPRQQAQPPANPPAQAPSEQPAAGEGQWGELPPQAQATGERREPPRWAKKP
;
A
#
# COMPACT_ATOMS: atom_id res chain seq x y z
N MET A 1 -15.20 20.86 20.91
CA MET A 1 -15.47 19.62 20.17
C MET A 1 -15.99 20.06 18.81
N THR A 2 -15.10 20.24 17.84
CA THR A 2 -15.51 20.56 16.46
C THR A 2 -16.06 19.28 15.88
N ASP A 3 -17.37 19.11 16.01
CA ASP A 3 -18.13 17.98 15.52
C ASP A 3 -18.14 18.05 13.99
N ASN A 4 -17.07 17.54 13.39
CA ASN A 4 -16.89 17.56 11.96
C ASN A 4 -17.72 16.39 11.43
N ALA A 5 -19.00 16.65 11.13
CA ALA A 5 -19.90 15.66 10.56
C ALA A 5 -19.18 14.92 9.42
N HIS A 6 -19.06 13.61 9.56
CA HIS A 6 -18.41 12.74 8.61
C HIS A 6 -19.47 12.02 7.77
N PHE A 7 -19.09 11.70 6.53
CA PHE A 7 -20.00 11.02 5.63
C PHE A 7 -20.04 9.53 6.00
N PRO A 8 -21.20 8.96 6.39
CA PRO A 8 -21.27 7.58 6.87
C PRO A 8 -20.77 6.58 5.83
N LEU A 9 -19.99 5.59 6.26
CA LEU A 9 -19.45 4.57 5.35
C LEU A 9 -20.57 3.75 4.69
N ALA A 10 -21.63 3.46 5.44
CA ALA A 10 -22.84 2.80 4.95
C ALA A 10 -23.53 3.57 3.81
N ALA A 11 -23.38 4.89 3.78
CA ALA A 11 -23.98 5.76 2.77
C ALA A 11 -23.15 5.85 1.48
N VAL A 12 -21.91 5.35 1.44
CA VAL A 12 -21.09 5.39 0.22
C VAL A 12 -21.65 4.40 -0.81
N VAL A 13 -21.78 4.82 -2.07
CA VAL A 13 -22.30 3.98 -3.15
C VAL A 13 -21.16 3.21 -3.81
N GLY A 14 -21.33 1.89 -3.97
CA GLY A 14 -20.33 1.02 -4.58
C GLY A 14 -19.05 0.88 -3.76
N ALA A 15 -17.94 0.61 -4.45
CA ALA A 15 -16.62 0.33 -3.87
C ALA A 15 -16.64 -0.82 -2.84
N ASP A 16 -17.42 -1.86 -3.11
CA ASP A 16 -17.67 -2.94 -2.15
C ASP A 16 -16.39 -3.69 -1.77
N SER A 17 -15.49 -3.90 -2.73
CA SER A 17 -14.15 -4.45 -2.49
C SER A 17 -13.33 -3.60 -1.51
N LEU A 18 -13.37 -2.28 -1.65
CA LEU A 18 -12.64 -1.37 -0.77
C LEU A 18 -13.27 -1.30 0.61
N LYS A 19 -14.61 -1.25 0.70
CA LYS A 19 -15.29 -1.36 2.00
C LYS A 19 -14.93 -2.66 2.71
N LEU A 20 -14.92 -3.78 1.98
CA LEU A 20 -14.52 -5.07 2.52
C LEU A 20 -13.08 -5.02 3.03
N ALA A 21 -12.11 -4.61 2.21
CA ALA A 21 -10.71 -4.51 2.62
C ALA A 21 -10.51 -3.61 3.85
N LEU A 22 -11.19 -2.46 3.91
CA LEU A 22 -11.17 -1.58 5.08
C LEU A 22 -11.73 -2.28 6.32
N CYS A 23 -12.86 -3.00 6.20
CA CYS A 23 -13.43 -3.78 7.30
C CYS A 23 -12.48 -4.91 7.75
N LEU A 24 -11.81 -5.60 6.83
CA LEU A 24 -10.87 -6.68 7.15
C LEU A 24 -9.67 -6.16 7.94
N VAL A 25 -9.09 -5.02 7.53
CA VAL A 25 -7.99 -4.39 8.28
C VAL A 25 -8.48 -3.77 9.58
N ALA A 26 -9.74 -3.34 9.65
CA ALA A 26 -10.38 -3.01 10.92
C ALA A 26 -10.35 -4.22 11.84
N VAL A 27 -10.78 -5.40 11.39
CA VAL A 27 -10.88 -6.65 12.17
C VAL A 27 -9.51 -7.16 12.61
N ASP A 28 -8.54 -7.24 11.70
CA ASP A 28 -7.18 -7.68 11.99
C ASP A 28 -6.17 -6.65 11.44
N PRO A 29 -5.74 -5.67 12.27
CA PRO A 29 -4.75 -4.67 11.87
C PRO A 29 -3.40 -5.25 11.45
N ALA A 30 -3.11 -6.50 11.87
CA ALA A 30 -1.86 -7.17 11.57
C ALA A 30 -1.78 -7.67 10.12
N ILE A 31 -2.82 -7.45 9.30
CA ILE A 31 -2.79 -7.61 7.85
C ILE A 31 -1.78 -6.64 7.20
N GLY A 32 -1.54 -5.45 7.78
CA GLY A 32 -0.47 -4.55 7.31
C GLY A 32 -0.95 -3.38 6.43
N GLY A 33 -2.12 -2.82 6.71
CA GLY A 33 -2.62 -1.61 6.03
C GLY A 33 -3.18 -1.84 4.63
N VAL A 34 -3.70 -0.76 4.04
CA VAL A 34 -4.37 -0.75 2.74
C VAL A 34 -3.77 0.30 1.83
N LEU A 35 -3.42 -0.09 0.62
CA LEU A 35 -3.06 0.80 -0.47
C LEU A 35 -4.23 0.94 -1.46
N ILE A 36 -4.58 2.18 -1.81
CA ILE A 36 -5.71 2.50 -2.68
C ILE A 36 -5.22 3.23 -3.93
N GLU A 37 -5.16 2.50 -5.04
CA GLU A 37 -4.90 2.99 -6.38
C GLU A 37 -6.15 3.58 -7.03
N GLY A 38 -5.98 4.56 -7.91
CA GLY A 38 -7.06 5.12 -8.72
C GLY A 38 -7.03 6.65 -8.84
N PRO A 39 -7.88 7.23 -9.68
CA PRO A 39 -7.85 8.65 -9.99
C PRO A 39 -8.35 9.52 -8.82
N ARG A 40 -8.02 10.82 -8.90
CA ARG A 40 -8.54 11.85 -7.99
C ARG A 40 -10.07 11.88 -8.06
N GLY A 41 -10.73 12.09 -6.92
CA GLY A 41 -12.20 12.25 -6.85
C GLY A 41 -13.01 10.96 -6.64
N MET A 42 -12.37 9.80 -6.46
CA MET A 42 -13.03 8.50 -6.22
C MET A 42 -13.44 8.26 -4.76
N ALA A 43 -13.68 9.31 -3.98
CA ALA A 43 -14.08 9.23 -2.55
C ALA A 43 -13.12 8.41 -1.63
N LYS A 44 -11.84 8.24 -2.01
CA LYS A 44 -10.84 7.48 -1.24
C LYS A 44 -10.70 7.99 0.21
N SER A 45 -10.53 9.29 0.37
CA SER A 45 -10.42 9.92 1.70
C SER A 45 -11.74 9.86 2.49
N THR A 46 -12.89 9.87 1.82
CA THR A 46 -14.19 9.67 2.45
C THR A 46 -14.33 8.25 3.00
N LEU A 47 -13.97 7.24 2.21
CA LEU A 47 -13.98 5.83 2.64
C LEU A 47 -12.98 5.59 3.78
N ALA A 48 -11.78 6.15 3.70
CA ALA A 48 -10.77 6.06 4.74
C ALA A 48 -11.20 6.71 6.07
N ARG A 49 -11.89 7.85 6.01
CA ARG A 49 -12.47 8.49 7.22
C ARG A 49 -13.59 7.67 7.81
N GLY A 50 -14.46 7.11 6.96
CA GLY A 50 -15.53 6.22 7.40
C GLY A 50 -15.01 4.97 8.14
N LEU A 51 -13.79 4.50 7.85
CA LEU A 51 -13.16 3.44 8.63
C LEU A 51 -12.87 3.87 10.07
N ALA A 52 -12.42 5.10 10.31
CA ALA A 52 -12.09 5.55 11.66
C ALA A 52 -13.31 5.51 12.59
N GLU A 53 -14.52 5.76 12.05
CA GLU A 53 -15.78 5.61 12.80
C GLU A 53 -16.10 4.16 13.19
N LEU A 54 -15.51 3.17 12.51
CA LEU A 54 -15.65 1.75 12.85
C LEU A 54 -14.65 1.29 13.92
N LEU A 55 -13.69 2.14 14.29
CA LEU A 55 -12.72 1.85 15.34
C LEU A 55 -13.17 2.50 16.66
N GLU A 56 -12.93 1.81 17.77
CA GLU A 56 -13.27 2.32 19.12
C GLU A 56 -12.64 3.69 19.42
N SER A 57 -11.46 3.98 18.85
CA SER A 57 -10.77 5.25 19.08
C SER A 57 -11.41 6.42 18.34
N GLY A 58 -12.07 6.20 17.20
CA GLY A 58 -12.54 7.26 16.30
C GLY A 58 -11.42 8.14 15.73
N VAL A 59 -10.14 7.78 15.95
CA VAL A 59 -9.01 8.66 15.63
C VAL A 59 -8.67 8.56 14.14
N PHE A 60 -8.69 9.70 13.46
CA PHE A 60 -8.25 9.83 12.08
C PHE A 60 -7.18 10.92 11.95
N VAL A 61 -5.97 10.52 11.56
CA VAL A 61 -4.84 11.44 11.36
C VAL A 61 -4.46 11.46 9.89
N THR A 62 -4.38 12.65 9.30
CA THR A 62 -3.87 12.84 7.94
C THR A 62 -2.42 13.30 7.97
N LEU A 63 -1.57 12.61 7.19
CA LEU A 63 -0.19 13.02 6.98
C LEU A 63 -0.11 13.98 5.77
N PRO A 64 0.34 15.23 5.96
CA PRO A 64 0.56 16.13 4.84
C PRO A 64 1.83 15.76 4.09
N LEU A 65 1.82 15.90 2.75
CA LEU A 65 2.95 15.56 1.87
C LEU A 65 4.29 16.20 2.27
N GLY A 66 4.26 17.40 2.87
CA GLY A 66 5.44 18.12 3.34
C GLY A 66 5.77 17.93 4.82
N ALA A 67 5.27 16.89 5.48
CA ALA A 67 5.60 16.61 6.87
C ALA A 67 7.09 16.27 7.01
N SER A 68 7.78 16.96 7.93
CA SER A 68 9.13 16.56 8.35
C SER A 68 9.07 15.26 9.16
N GLU A 69 10.17 14.52 9.18
CA GLU A 69 10.34 13.33 10.03
C GLU A 69 10.01 13.64 11.50
N GLU A 70 10.53 14.76 12.01
CA GLU A 70 10.25 15.26 13.36
C GLU A 70 8.75 15.44 13.66
N ARG A 71 7.96 15.87 12.68
CA ARG A 71 6.51 16.02 12.85
C ARG A 71 5.80 14.67 12.85
N ILE A 72 6.32 13.69 12.12
CA ILE A 72 5.75 12.34 12.01
C ILE A 72 6.05 11.56 13.30
N VAL A 73 7.34 11.45 13.62
CA VAL A 73 7.89 10.63 14.70
C VAL A 73 7.76 11.33 16.06
N GLY A 74 7.89 12.65 16.08
CA GLY A 74 8.04 13.44 17.30
C GLY A 74 9.50 13.85 17.52
N THR A 75 9.71 14.71 18.51
CA THR A 75 11.05 15.21 18.88
C THR A 75 11.30 15.05 20.37
N LEU A 76 12.57 15.09 20.75
CA LEU A 76 13.01 15.16 22.14
C LEU A 76 13.59 16.57 22.37
N ASP A 77 13.00 17.29 23.31
CA ASP A 77 13.50 18.60 23.74
C ASP A 77 14.53 18.38 24.87
N LEU A 78 15.77 18.81 24.59
CA LEU A 78 16.90 18.73 25.51
C LEU A 78 17.05 20.00 26.36
N ASP A 79 16.52 21.14 25.91
CA ASP A 79 16.63 22.40 26.64
C ASP A 79 15.79 22.32 27.93
N ALA A 80 14.65 21.63 27.87
CA ALA A 80 13.88 21.23 29.06
C ALA A 80 14.64 20.22 29.95
N ALA A 81 15.48 19.37 29.37
CA ALA A 81 16.25 18.35 30.09
C ALA A 81 17.37 18.93 30.95
N LEU A 82 17.94 20.07 30.55
CA LEU A 82 18.99 20.76 31.31
C LEU A 82 18.45 21.44 32.58
N GLY A 83 17.16 21.80 32.62
CA GLY A 83 16.50 22.38 33.79
C GLY A 83 15.89 21.35 34.76
N GLU A 84 15.25 20.30 34.23
CA GLU A 84 14.47 19.33 35.04
C GLU A 84 15.05 17.90 35.05
N SER A 85 16.24 17.67 34.48
CA SER A 85 16.90 16.35 34.38
C SER A 85 16.08 15.26 33.67
N ARG A 86 15.08 15.62 32.85
CA ARG A 86 14.29 14.70 32.03
C ARG A 86 14.06 15.28 30.64
N ALA A 87 14.44 14.52 29.61
CA ALA A 87 14.13 14.86 28.23
C ALA A 87 12.61 14.91 28.04
N GLN A 88 12.10 16.04 27.55
CA GLN A 88 10.67 16.22 27.32
C GLN A 88 10.34 15.76 25.90
N PHE A 89 9.48 14.74 25.80
CA PHE A 89 9.04 14.24 24.51
C PHE A 89 7.91 15.10 23.95
N SER A 90 8.08 15.56 22.71
CA SER A 90 7.05 16.24 21.94
C SER A 90 6.40 15.25 20.96
N PRO A 91 5.12 14.91 21.14
CA PRO A 91 4.47 13.86 20.37
C PRO A 91 4.25 14.24 18.90
N GLY A 92 4.64 13.34 18.00
CA GLY A 92 4.41 13.44 16.56
C GLY A 92 3.02 12.98 16.13
N LEU A 93 2.81 12.90 14.81
CA LEU A 93 1.59 12.37 14.21
C LEU A 93 1.37 10.89 14.54
N LEU A 94 2.43 10.09 14.66
CA LEU A 94 2.33 8.67 15.01
C LEU A 94 1.76 8.45 16.41
N SER A 95 2.12 9.30 17.37
CA SER A 95 1.54 9.26 18.71
C SER A 95 0.06 9.64 18.69
N LYS A 96 -0.33 10.58 17.82
CA LYS A 96 -1.74 10.97 17.66
C LYS A 96 -2.58 9.92 16.94
N ALA A 97 -1.96 9.06 16.14
CA ALA A 97 -2.64 8.01 15.38
C ALA A 97 -2.81 6.70 16.17
N ASP A 98 -2.21 6.56 17.35
CA ASP A 98 -2.28 5.34 18.16
C ASP A 98 -3.73 4.93 18.45
N GLY A 99 -4.05 3.68 18.14
CA GLY A 99 -5.41 3.11 18.20
C GLY A 99 -6.33 3.49 17.04
N GLY A 100 -5.89 4.32 16.09
CA GLY A 100 -6.72 4.88 15.02
C GLY A 100 -6.23 4.57 13.61
N VAL A 101 -6.48 5.50 12.70
CA VAL A 101 -6.11 5.44 11.29
C VAL A 101 -5.10 6.54 10.97
N LEU A 102 -4.01 6.18 10.30
CA LEU A 102 -3.11 7.12 9.65
C LEU A 102 -3.34 7.08 8.14
N TYR A 103 -3.91 8.17 7.62
CA TYR A 103 -4.14 8.35 6.19
C TYR A 103 -3.00 9.15 5.56
N VAL A 104 -2.46 8.62 4.48
CA VAL A 104 -1.43 9.25 3.67
C VAL A 104 -1.97 9.44 2.27
N ASP A 105 -2.12 10.69 1.86
CA ASP A 105 -2.51 11.01 0.48
C ASP A 105 -1.27 10.93 -0.41
N GLU A 106 -1.37 10.27 -1.55
CA GLU A 106 -0.30 10.21 -2.56
C GLU A 106 1.04 9.74 -1.96
N VAL A 107 1.04 8.52 -1.41
CA VAL A 107 2.23 7.89 -0.79
C VAL A 107 3.43 7.83 -1.73
N ASN A 108 3.21 7.86 -3.05
CA ASN A 108 4.25 7.89 -4.08
C ASN A 108 5.01 9.23 -4.15
N LEU A 109 4.48 10.30 -3.56
CA LEU A 109 5.14 11.62 -3.51
C LEU A 109 5.99 11.82 -2.25
N LEU A 110 5.89 10.92 -1.28
CA LEU A 110 6.69 10.99 -0.07
C LEU A 110 8.12 10.50 -0.31
N PRO A 111 9.11 11.05 0.41
CA PRO A 111 10.45 10.49 0.47
C PRO A 111 10.45 9.03 0.93
N ASP A 112 11.21 8.17 0.23
CA ASP A 112 11.28 6.72 0.49
C ASP A 112 11.50 6.39 1.98
N HIS A 113 12.43 7.08 2.64
CA HIS A 113 12.76 6.85 4.06
C HIS A 113 11.60 7.13 5.01
N LEU A 114 10.72 8.09 4.69
CA LEU A 114 9.53 8.36 5.49
C LEU A 114 8.49 7.26 5.30
N VAL A 115 8.33 6.77 4.07
CA VAL A 115 7.42 5.64 3.78
C VAL A 115 7.89 4.38 4.52
N ASP A 116 9.19 4.09 4.49
CA ASP A 116 9.79 2.99 5.26
C ASP A 116 9.50 3.11 6.76
N LEU A 117 9.72 4.29 7.33
CA LEU A 117 9.45 4.55 8.75
C LEU A 117 7.98 4.31 9.10
N LEU A 118 7.05 4.81 8.28
CA LEU A 118 5.62 4.63 8.48
C LEU A 118 5.22 3.16 8.43
N LEU A 119 5.77 2.41 7.48
CA LEU A 119 5.51 0.98 7.33
C LEU A 119 6.14 0.16 8.46
N ASP A 120 7.31 0.57 8.99
CA ASP A 120 7.95 -0.07 10.14
C ASP A 120 7.15 0.16 11.42
N ALA A 121 6.70 1.40 11.64
CA ALA A 121 5.84 1.74 12.77
C ALA A 121 4.49 1.02 12.70
N ALA A 122 3.87 0.94 11.51
CA ALA A 122 2.61 0.22 11.31
C ALA A 122 2.74 -1.29 11.54
N ALA A 123 3.86 -1.89 11.11
CA ALA A 123 4.10 -3.33 11.28
C ALA A 123 4.50 -3.72 12.71
N SER A 124 5.31 -2.90 13.38
CA SER A 124 5.79 -3.16 14.74
C SER A 124 4.79 -2.70 15.82
N GLY A 125 3.94 -1.72 15.51
CA GLY A 125 3.04 -1.06 16.45
C GLY A 125 3.76 -0.16 17.46
N VAL A 126 5.05 0.12 17.27
CA VAL A 126 5.88 0.93 18.16
C VAL A 126 6.63 1.97 17.34
N ASN A 127 6.60 3.22 17.79
CA ASN A 127 7.43 4.27 17.22
C ASN A 127 8.67 4.48 18.08
N HIS A 128 9.81 4.64 17.41
CA HIS A 128 11.13 4.82 18.02
C HIS A 128 11.66 6.20 17.65
N VAL A 129 12.01 7.00 18.66
CA VAL A 129 12.58 8.34 18.48
C VAL A 129 13.98 8.33 19.07
N GLU A 130 14.98 8.59 18.24
CA GLU A 130 16.39 8.64 18.66
C GLU A 130 17.00 10.00 18.33
N ARG A 131 17.53 10.69 19.34
CA ARG A 131 18.23 11.97 19.16
C ARG A 131 19.26 12.18 20.26
N ASP A 132 20.46 12.64 19.88
CA ASP A 132 21.53 13.03 20.81
C ASP A 132 21.87 11.97 21.89
N GLY A 133 21.81 10.68 21.52
CA GLY A 133 22.12 9.56 22.40
C GLY A 133 20.97 9.12 23.34
N ILE A 134 19.80 9.75 23.24
CA ILE A 134 18.59 9.37 23.98
C ILE A 134 17.63 8.65 23.03
N SER A 135 17.09 7.52 23.47
CA SER A 135 16.02 6.80 22.77
C SER A 135 14.73 6.85 23.56
N HIS A 136 13.63 7.13 22.89
CA HIS A 136 12.28 7.10 23.42
C HIS A 136 11.42 6.17 22.56
N ARG A 137 10.58 5.36 23.19
CA ARG A 137 9.65 4.45 22.49
C ARG A 137 8.24 4.67 23.00
N HIS A 138 7.27 4.70 22.09
CA HIS A 138 5.86 4.79 22.45
C HIS A 138 4.99 3.91 21.54
N SER A 139 3.79 3.56 22.01
CA SER A 139 2.81 2.83 21.21
C SER A 139 2.39 3.64 19.99
N ALA A 140 2.32 2.99 18.84
CA ALA A 140 1.83 3.53 17.58
C ALA A 140 1.11 2.42 16.80
N ARG A 141 0.07 1.85 17.42
CA ARG A 141 -0.77 0.81 16.82
C ARG A 141 -1.86 1.48 16.00
N PHE A 142 -1.58 1.77 14.73
CA PHE A 142 -2.52 2.42 13.82
C PHE A 142 -2.71 1.61 12.56
N ILE A 143 -3.84 1.81 11.89
CA ILE A 143 -4.09 1.28 10.55
C ILE A 143 -3.55 2.29 9.54
N LEU A 144 -2.58 1.87 8.72
CA LEU A 144 -2.06 2.67 7.62
C LEU A 144 -2.97 2.57 6.39
N ILE A 145 -3.43 3.71 5.89
CA ILE A 145 -4.10 3.81 4.59
C ILE A 145 -3.28 4.73 3.70
N GLY A 146 -2.74 4.18 2.62
CA GLY A 146 -2.07 4.94 1.57
C GLY A 146 -2.97 5.09 0.35
N THR A 147 -2.99 6.26 -0.27
CA THR A 147 -3.54 6.42 -1.62
C THR A 147 -2.42 6.71 -2.61
N MET A 148 -2.60 6.29 -3.85
CA MET A 148 -1.71 6.68 -4.94
C MET A 148 -2.48 6.91 -6.23
N ASN A 149 -1.87 7.71 -7.11
CA ASN A 149 -2.29 7.88 -8.48
C ASN A 149 -1.21 7.32 -9.40
N ALA A 150 -1.52 6.27 -10.16
CA ALA A 150 -0.55 5.62 -11.06
C ALA A 150 0.01 6.58 -12.13
N GLU A 151 -0.73 7.64 -12.47
CA GLU A 151 -0.28 8.67 -13.41
C GLU A 151 0.84 9.57 -12.84
N GLU A 152 0.95 9.66 -11.51
CA GLU A 152 1.90 10.55 -10.82
C GLU A 152 3.19 9.81 -10.37
N GLY A 153 3.33 8.54 -10.76
CA GLY A 153 4.49 7.71 -10.48
C GLY A 153 4.16 6.45 -9.67
N GLU A 154 5.04 5.46 -9.76
CA GLU A 154 4.91 4.18 -9.06
C GLU A 154 5.76 4.17 -7.78
N LEU A 155 5.26 3.52 -6.73
CA LEU A 155 6.06 3.21 -5.55
C LEU A 155 7.05 2.09 -5.87
N ARG A 156 8.19 2.10 -5.16
CA ARG A 156 9.17 1.02 -5.28
C ARG A 156 8.53 -0.33 -4.94
N PRO A 157 8.79 -1.41 -5.70
CA PRO A 157 8.23 -2.73 -5.44
C PRO A 157 8.45 -3.24 -4.01
N GLN A 158 9.58 -2.87 -3.39
CA GLN A 158 9.90 -3.24 -2.01
C GLN A 158 8.96 -2.57 -0.99
N LEU A 159 8.53 -1.34 -1.24
CA LEU A 159 7.59 -0.62 -0.38
C LEU A 159 6.16 -1.08 -0.63
N LEU A 160 5.82 -1.35 -1.90
CA LEU A 160 4.53 -1.92 -2.28
C LEU A 160 4.30 -3.25 -1.55
N ASP A 161 5.27 -4.18 -1.58
CA ASP A 161 5.15 -5.48 -0.91
C ASP A 161 4.84 -5.35 0.59
N ARG A 162 5.31 -4.28 1.23
CA ARG A 162 5.09 -4.04 2.65
C ARG A 162 3.66 -3.66 3.01
N PHE A 163 2.84 -3.19 2.06
CA PHE A 163 1.40 -3.02 2.27
C PHE A 163 0.70 -4.38 2.24
N GLY A 164 -0.18 -4.62 3.21
CA GLY A 164 -0.97 -5.85 3.30
C GLY A 164 -1.85 -6.04 2.07
N LEU A 165 -2.78 -5.10 1.88
CA LEU A 165 -3.78 -5.13 0.81
C LEU A 165 -3.54 -4.00 -0.19
N ASN A 166 -3.75 -4.28 -1.47
CA ASN A 166 -3.83 -3.26 -2.53
C ASN A 166 -5.12 -3.42 -3.33
N LEU A 167 -5.80 -2.30 -3.56
CA LEU A 167 -6.99 -2.21 -4.38
C LEU A 167 -6.87 -1.05 -5.33
N ALA A 168 -7.26 -1.24 -6.59
CA ALA A 168 -7.46 -0.12 -7.50
C ALA A 168 -8.91 0.14 -7.83
N LEU A 169 -9.21 1.42 -7.89
CA LEU A 169 -10.51 1.98 -8.26
C LEU A 169 -10.47 2.36 -9.74
N ASP A 170 -10.43 1.36 -10.62
CA ASP A 170 -10.23 1.55 -12.07
C ASP A 170 -11.54 1.82 -12.83
N GLY A 171 -12.69 1.61 -12.18
CA GLY A 171 -14.00 1.74 -12.80
C GLY A 171 -14.61 3.12 -12.66
N GLN A 172 -14.93 3.79 -13.77
CA GLN A 172 -15.89 4.89 -13.71
C GLN A 172 -17.25 4.34 -13.24
N PRO A 173 -17.87 4.94 -12.20
CA PRO A 173 -19.18 4.48 -11.75
C PRO A 173 -20.19 4.58 -12.89
N GLN A 174 -21.07 3.59 -13.00
CA GLN A 174 -22.16 3.59 -13.98
C GLN A 174 -23.05 4.83 -13.78
N PRO A 175 -23.73 5.35 -14.83
CA PRO A 175 -24.51 6.57 -14.74
C PRO A 175 -25.51 6.61 -13.57
N GLY A 176 -26.17 5.49 -13.26
CA GLY A 176 -27.07 5.38 -12.11
C GLY A 176 -26.34 5.55 -10.77
N ALA A 177 -25.22 4.84 -10.59
CA ALA A 177 -24.38 4.98 -9.39
C ALA A 177 -23.82 6.41 -9.26
N ARG A 178 -23.43 7.06 -10.37
CA ARG A 178 -22.97 8.46 -10.36
C ARG A 178 -24.07 9.40 -9.88
N ALA A 179 -25.29 9.25 -10.37
CA ALA A 179 -26.42 10.05 -9.94
C ALA A 179 -26.70 9.87 -8.44
N ASP A 180 -26.60 8.64 -7.94
CA ASP A 180 -26.78 8.34 -6.51
C ASP A 180 -25.66 8.93 -5.64
N ILE A 181 -24.40 8.85 -6.08
CA ILE A 181 -23.27 9.49 -5.39
C ILE A 181 -23.50 11.00 -5.26
N VAL A 182 -23.85 11.66 -6.38
CA VAL A 182 -24.11 13.10 -6.39
C VAL A 182 -25.32 13.44 -5.51
N ARG A 183 -26.41 12.69 -5.59
CA ARG A 183 -27.62 12.92 -4.78
C ARG A 183 -27.33 12.78 -3.28
N ARG A 184 -26.62 11.72 -2.87
CA ARG A 184 -26.25 11.50 -1.47
C ARG A 184 -25.29 12.57 -0.98
N ARG A 185 -24.33 13.01 -1.82
CA ARG A 185 -23.42 14.09 -1.46
C ARG A 185 -24.16 15.42 -1.27
N LEU A 186 -25.06 15.78 -2.18
CA LEU A 186 -25.88 17.00 -2.04
C LEU A 186 -26.80 16.96 -0.82
N ALA A 187 -27.38 15.79 -0.50
CA ALA A 187 -28.21 15.63 0.70
C ALA A 187 -27.39 15.83 1.98
N PHE A 188 -26.18 15.27 2.03
CA PHE A 188 -25.25 15.47 3.14
C PHE A 188 -24.80 16.93 3.26
N ASP A 189 -24.47 17.60 2.15
CA ASP A 189 -24.04 18.99 2.17
C ASP A 189 -25.18 19.95 2.57
N ALA A 190 -26.45 19.58 2.31
CA ALA A 190 -27.63 20.37 2.69
C ALA A 190 -27.98 20.27 4.18
N ASP A 191 -27.96 19.05 4.74
CA ASP A 191 -28.17 18.81 6.17
C ASP A 191 -27.37 17.58 6.62
N PRO A 192 -26.12 17.77 7.10
CA PRO A 192 -25.27 16.67 7.52
C PRO A 192 -25.88 15.86 8.68
N GLN A 193 -26.56 16.51 9.62
CA GLN A 193 -27.08 15.86 10.83
C GLN A 193 -28.30 15.00 10.51
N ALA A 194 -29.23 15.51 9.70
CA ALA A 194 -30.36 14.70 9.22
C ALA A 194 -29.88 13.52 8.36
N PHE A 195 -28.86 13.73 7.53
CA PHE A 195 -28.29 12.65 6.73
C PHE A 195 -27.62 11.58 7.60
N ILE A 196 -26.81 11.96 8.58
CA ILE A 196 -26.21 11.01 9.52
C ILE A 196 -27.29 10.24 10.28
N ALA A 197 -28.34 10.92 10.77
CA ALA A 197 -29.46 10.27 11.44
C ALA A 197 -30.20 9.27 10.53
N GLN A 198 -30.33 9.58 9.24
CA GLN A 198 -30.94 8.67 8.25
C GLN A 198 -30.15 7.37 8.08
N TRP A 199 -28.81 7.42 8.18
CA TRP A 199 -27.92 6.28 7.97
C TRP A 199 -27.38 5.66 9.27
N ALA A 200 -27.84 6.15 10.44
CA ALA A 200 -27.32 5.75 11.74
C ALA A 200 -27.51 4.26 12.01
N GLU A 201 -28.66 3.68 11.63
CA GLU A 201 -28.95 2.25 11.82
C GLU A 201 -27.99 1.37 11.01
N GLN A 202 -27.78 1.68 9.73
CA GLN A 202 -26.89 0.90 8.87
C GLN A 202 -25.42 1.07 9.27
N GLN A 203 -25.03 2.27 9.71
CA GLN A 203 -23.69 2.53 10.21
C GLN A 203 -23.44 1.77 11.53
N ALA A 204 -24.41 1.76 12.45
CA ALA A 204 -24.33 1.02 13.70
C ALA A 204 -24.24 -0.50 13.46
N ALA A 205 -25.05 -1.04 12.54
CA ALA A 205 -24.99 -2.45 12.16
C ALA A 205 -23.62 -2.83 11.56
N LEU A 206 -23.01 -1.92 10.78
CA LEU A 206 -21.68 -2.13 10.23
C LEU A 206 -20.60 -2.13 11.32
N ALA A 207 -20.66 -1.19 12.25
CA ALA A 207 -19.74 -1.10 13.39
C ALA A 207 -19.86 -2.32 14.30
N GLU A 208 -21.08 -2.73 14.64
CA GLU A 208 -21.34 -3.92 15.46
C GLU A 208 -20.79 -5.19 14.78
N ARG A 209 -20.99 -5.33 13.46
CA ARG A 209 -20.42 -6.45 12.70
C ARG A 209 -18.89 -6.45 12.74
N CYS A 210 -18.24 -5.29 12.61
CA CYS A 210 -16.78 -5.17 12.74
C CYS A 210 -16.30 -5.56 14.14
N GLU A 211 -17.00 -5.13 15.19
CA GLU A 211 -16.68 -5.45 16.57
C GLU A 211 -16.82 -6.96 16.86
N GLN A 212 -17.92 -7.56 16.43
CA GLN A 212 -18.16 -9.00 16.54
C GLN A 212 -17.07 -9.80 15.82
N ALA A 213 -16.73 -9.42 14.59
CA ALA A 213 -15.67 -10.08 13.82
C ALA A 213 -14.30 -9.94 14.51
N ARG A 214 -13.97 -8.75 15.03
CA ARG A 214 -12.74 -8.51 15.80
C ARG A 214 -12.66 -9.39 17.06
N ALA A 215 -13.77 -9.59 17.75
CA ALA A 215 -13.82 -10.46 18.93
C ALA A 215 -13.66 -11.96 18.60
N GLN A 216 -14.03 -12.37 17.39
CA GLN A 216 -13.98 -13.78 16.96
C GLN A 216 -12.71 -14.15 16.20
N VAL A 217 -12.04 -13.20 15.53
CA VAL A 217 -10.90 -13.49 14.63
C VAL A 217 -9.78 -14.26 15.32
N ALA A 218 -9.51 -14.00 16.60
CA ALA A 218 -8.50 -14.71 17.38
C ALA A 218 -8.90 -16.15 17.77
N ARG A 219 -10.19 -16.50 17.68
CA ARG A 219 -10.72 -17.83 17.98
C ARG A 219 -10.76 -18.74 16.76
N ILE A 220 -10.78 -18.16 15.56
CA ILE A 220 -10.71 -18.93 14.31
C ILE A 220 -9.28 -19.46 14.17
N ALA A 221 -9.16 -20.79 14.18
CA ALA A 221 -7.87 -21.45 14.00
C ALA A 221 -7.32 -21.15 12.59
N LEU A 222 -6.01 -20.96 12.51
CA LEU A 222 -5.30 -21.02 11.24
C LEU A 222 -5.23 -22.50 10.88
N ASP A 223 -6.08 -22.95 9.97
CA ASP A 223 -6.10 -24.35 9.54
C ASP A 223 -4.98 -24.63 8.53
N ASP A 224 -4.45 -25.86 8.58
CA ASP A 224 -3.38 -26.28 7.68
C ASP A 224 -3.87 -26.38 6.23
N GLN A 225 -5.17 -26.64 6.04
CA GLN A 225 -5.78 -26.77 4.71
C GLN A 225 -5.77 -25.44 3.94
N ALA A 226 -6.15 -24.32 4.57
CA ALA A 226 -6.07 -23.00 3.97
C ALA A 226 -4.62 -22.58 3.77
N LEU A 227 -3.71 -22.92 4.70
CA LEU A 227 -2.29 -22.66 4.53
C LEU A 227 -1.73 -23.38 3.29
N GLU A 228 -2.03 -24.67 3.11
CA GLU A 228 -1.63 -25.44 1.93
C GLU A 228 -2.20 -24.83 0.64
N ALA A 229 -3.50 -24.52 0.63
CA ALA A 229 -4.14 -23.92 -0.55
C ALA A 229 -3.57 -22.53 -0.91
N ILE A 230 -3.30 -21.68 0.09
CA ILE A 230 -2.73 -20.34 -0.11
C ILE A 230 -1.29 -20.44 -0.60
N THR A 231 -0.47 -21.31 0.02
CA THR A 231 0.95 -21.44 -0.36
C THR A 231 1.13 -21.99 -1.77
N GLU A 232 0.27 -22.93 -2.19
CA GLU A 232 0.23 -23.42 -3.57
C GLU A 232 -0.09 -22.28 -4.55
N ARG A 233 -1.13 -21.49 -4.28
CA ARG A 233 -1.51 -20.35 -5.14
C ARG A 233 -0.47 -19.22 -5.14
N CYS A 234 0.18 -18.93 -4.01
CA CYS A 234 1.30 -17.99 -3.93
C CYS A 234 2.47 -18.44 -4.81
N PHE A 235 2.79 -19.73 -4.80
CA PHE A 235 3.82 -20.32 -5.63
C PHE A 235 3.47 -20.19 -7.13
N GLU A 236 2.23 -20.52 -7.51
CA GLU A 236 1.75 -20.37 -8.90
C GLU A 236 1.76 -18.92 -9.37
N ALA A 237 1.42 -17.97 -8.49
CA ALA A 237 1.46 -16.54 -8.77
C ALA A 237 2.88 -15.95 -8.87
N GLY A 238 3.92 -16.73 -8.54
CA GLY A 238 5.31 -16.33 -8.63
C GLY A 238 5.68 -15.21 -7.65
N VAL A 239 5.04 -15.19 -6.48
CA VAL A 239 5.32 -14.20 -5.44
C VAL A 239 6.68 -14.48 -4.78
N ASP A 240 7.41 -13.41 -4.46
CA ASP A 240 8.68 -13.49 -3.76
C ASP A 240 8.48 -13.41 -2.23
N GLY A 241 9.15 -14.31 -1.49
CA GLY A 241 9.09 -14.36 -0.03
C GLY A 241 7.82 -14.99 0.52
N LEU A 242 7.61 -14.86 1.85
CA LEU A 242 6.50 -15.47 2.60
C LEU A 242 5.44 -14.46 3.08
N ARG A 243 5.60 -13.19 2.69
CA ARG A 243 4.74 -12.11 3.19
C ARG A 243 3.32 -12.26 2.66
N ALA A 244 3.17 -12.62 1.38
CA ALA A 244 1.86 -12.87 0.78
C ALA A 244 1.11 -13.97 1.52
N ASP A 245 1.77 -15.09 1.83
CA ASP A 245 1.16 -16.22 2.53
C ASP A 245 0.60 -15.79 3.89
N LEU A 246 1.40 -15.08 4.68
CA LEU A 246 1.00 -14.58 5.99
C LEU A 246 -0.15 -13.59 5.91
N VAL A 247 -0.09 -12.64 4.97
CA VAL A 247 -1.12 -11.61 4.79
C VAL A 247 -2.41 -12.22 4.26
N TRP A 248 -2.34 -13.14 3.31
CA TRP A 248 -3.50 -13.82 2.73
C TRP A 248 -4.21 -14.66 3.79
N LEU A 249 -3.46 -15.44 4.56
CA LEU A 249 -4.04 -16.26 5.62
C LEU A 249 -4.73 -15.40 6.70
N ARG A 250 -4.12 -14.28 7.09
CA ARG A 250 -4.74 -13.31 8.02
C ARG A 250 -5.98 -12.67 7.44
N ALA A 251 -5.94 -12.26 6.17
CA ALA A 251 -7.08 -11.65 5.48
C ALA A 251 -8.25 -12.65 5.32
N ALA A 252 -7.96 -13.91 4.97
CA ALA A 252 -8.95 -14.98 4.87
C ALA A 252 -9.58 -15.28 6.24
N ARG A 253 -8.77 -15.34 7.31
CA ARG A 253 -9.27 -15.47 8.69
C ARG A 253 -10.16 -14.29 9.11
N ALA A 254 -9.74 -13.07 8.79
CA ALA A 254 -10.55 -11.87 9.05
C ALA A 254 -11.86 -11.90 8.26
N HIS A 255 -11.85 -12.43 7.03
CA HIS A 255 -13.04 -12.57 6.20
C HIS A 255 -13.99 -13.65 6.73
N ALA A 256 -13.47 -14.78 7.20
CA ALA A 256 -14.23 -15.80 7.90
C ALA A 256 -14.94 -15.23 9.14
N ALA A 257 -14.20 -14.45 9.96
CA ALA A 257 -14.78 -13.73 11.10
C ALA A 257 -15.84 -12.72 10.68
N TRP A 258 -15.61 -11.99 9.59
CA TRP A 258 -16.56 -11.02 9.02
C TRP A 258 -17.86 -11.66 8.54
N ARG A 259 -17.83 -12.91 8.08
CA ARG A 259 -19.03 -13.71 7.75
C ARG A 259 -19.70 -14.33 8.97
N GLY A 260 -19.03 -14.37 10.13
CA GLY A 260 -19.48 -15.09 11.31
C GLY A 260 -19.24 -16.61 11.24
N ALA A 261 -18.29 -17.06 10.41
CA ALA A 261 -17.88 -18.46 10.33
C ALA A 261 -16.92 -18.83 11.47
N ALA A 262 -16.85 -20.12 11.81
CA ALA A 262 -15.96 -20.65 12.85
C ALA A 262 -14.60 -21.15 12.32
N GLY A 263 -14.43 -21.22 11.00
CA GLY A 263 -13.26 -21.73 10.29
C GLY A 263 -13.08 -21.02 8.95
N ILE A 264 -11.91 -21.16 8.34
CA ILE A 264 -11.62 -20.58 7.02
C ILE A 264 -12.21 -21.50 5.96
N GLU A 265 -13.01 -20.95 5.05
CA GLU A 265 -13.59 -21.67 3.91
C GLU A 265 -12.95 -21.17 2.61
N PRO A 266 -13.02 -21.94 1.49
CA PRO A 266 -12.47 -21.51 0.20
C PRO A 266 -12.98 -20.14 -0.26
N VAL A 267 -14.23 -19.80 0.05
CA VAL A 267 -14.82 -18.48 -0.26
C VAL A 267 -14.07 -17.33 0.40
N ASP A 268 -13.46 -17.55 1.56
CA ASP A 268 -12.68 -16.54 2.28
C ASP A 268 -11.32 -16.32 1.62
N ILE A 269 -10.72 -17.39 1.12
CA ILE A 269 -9.45 -17.36 0.40
C ILE A 269 -9.64 -16.64 -0.93
N ASP A 270 -10.68 -17.00 -1.67
CA ASP A 270 -10.99 -16.43 -2.98
C ASP A 270 -11.37 -14.93 -2.88
N ALA A 271 -12.10 -14.53 -1.84
CA ALA A 271 -12.58 -13.15 -1.68
C ALA A 271 -11.46 -12.13 -1.48
N VAL A 272 -10.32 -12.54 -0.91
CA VAL A 272 -9.20 -11.64 -0.59
C VAL A 272 -7.98 -11.84 -1.49
N GLU A 273 -8.01 -12.83 -2.38
CA GLU A 273 -6.91 -13.17 -3.28
C GLU A 273 -6.37 -11.96 -4.05
N ASP A 274 -7.26 -11.25 -4.74
CA ASP A 274 -6.86 -10.11 -5.56
C ASP A 274 -6.26 -8.99 -4.71
N PHE A 275 -6.79 -8.75 -3.50
CA PHE A 275 -6.29 -7.71 -2.60
C PHE A 275 -4.83 -7.97 -2.17
N VAL A 276 -4.44 -9.23 -2.03
CA VAL A 276 -3.12 -9.62 -1.55
C VAL A 276 -2.13 -9.77 -2.70
N LEU A 277 -2.57 -10.34 -3.82
CA LEU A 277 -1.69 -10.69 -4.91
C LEU A 277 -1.48 -9.56 -5.93
N ARG A 278 -2.38 -8.57 -6.02
CA ARG A 278 -2.33 -7.52 -7.07
C ARG A 278 -0.96 -6.85 -7.21
N HIS A 279 -0.36 -6.38 -6.11
CA HIS A 279 0.96 -5.74 -6.12
C HIS A 279 2.14 -6.69 -5.96
N ARG A 280 1.88 -7.99 -5.78
CA ARG A 280 2.90 -9.01 -5.52
C ARG A 280 3.10 -9.97 -6.69
N ARG A 281 2.13 -10.04 -7.59
CA ARG A 281 2.26 -10.77 -8.86
C ARG A 281 3.42 -10.16 -9.62
N ARG A 282 4.36 -11.00 -10.02
CA ARG A 282 5.38 -10.57 -10.97
C ARG A 282 4.67 -10.16 -12.25
N HIS A 283 4.72 -8.87 -12.56
CA HIS A 283 4.75 -8.44 -13.94
C HIS A 283 5.98 -9.10 -14.56
N THR A 284 5.81 -10.30 -15.10
CA THR A 284 6.79 -10.81 -16.05
C THR A 284 6.73 -9.82 -17.21
N PRO A 285 7.73 -8.94 -17.43
CA PRO A 285 7.80 -8.27 -18.71
C PRO A 285 7.78 -9.39 -19.75
N PRO A 286 7.00 -9.28 -20.84
CA PRO A 286 7.01 -10.32 -21.86
C PRO A 286 8.47 -10.61 -22.16
N ARG A 287 8.91 -11.86 -21.90
CA ARG A 287 10.26 -12.29 -22.24
C ARG A 287 10.43 -11.85 -23.68
N GLN A 288 11.24 -10.80 -23.91
CA GLN A 288 11.75 -10.53 -25.24
C GLN A 288 12.37 -11.86 -25.62
N GLN A 289 11.72 -12.56 -26.55
CA GLN A 289 12.22 -13.83 -27.06
C GLN A 289 13.67 -13.53 -27.41
N ALA A 290 14.59 -14.12 -26.66
CA ALA A 290 15.99 -14.01 -26.96
C ALA A 290 16.10 -14.42 -28.43
N GLN A 291 16.35 -13.44 -29.30
CA GLN A 291 16.53 -13.71 -30.71
C GLN A 291 17.61 -14.80 -30.77
N PRO A 292 17.37 -15.92 -31.47
CA PRO A 292 18.40 -16.94 -31.64
C PRO A 292 19.67 -16.21 -32.11
N PRO A 293 20.86 -16.55 -31.57
CA PRO A 293 22.09 -15.89 -32.01
C PRO A 293 22.16 -16.00 -33.53
N ALA A 294 22.18 -14.85 -34.20
CA ALA A 294 22.27 -14.78 -35.64
C ALA A 294 23.51 -15.58 -36.07
N ASN A 295 23.32 -16.58 -36.93
CA ASN A 295 24.43 -17.30 -37.54
C ASN A 295 25.38 -16.29 -38.19
N PRO A 296 26.71 -16.46 -38.07
CA PRO A 296 27.65 -15.58 -38.74
C PRO A 296 27.40 -15.65 -40.26
N PRO A 297 27.49 -14.52 -40.98
CA PRO A 297 27.16 -14.49 -42.40
C PRO A 297 28.09 -15.42 -43.19
N ALA A 298 27.48 -16.30 -43.98
CA ALA A 298 28.18 -17.10 -44.97
C ALA A 298 28.88 -16.17 -45.98
N GLN A 299 30.15 -16.45 -46.25
CA GLN A 299 30.96 -15.75 -47.24
C GLN A 299 30.30 -15.89 -48.62
N ALA A 300 29.81 -14.78 -49.18
CA ALA A 300 29.42 -14.71 -50.58
C ALA A 300 30.66 -14.55 -51.47
N PRO A 301 30.73 -15.21 -52.65
CA PRO A 301 31.85 -15.04 -53.57
C PRO A 301 31.87 -13.62 -54.17
N SER A 302 33.08 -13.12 -54.34
CA SER A 302 33.42 -11.86 -54.99
C SER A 302 33.00 -11.81 -56.46
N GLU A 303 32.16 -10.84 -56.83
CA GLU A 303 32.03 -10.34 -58.21
C GLU A 303 32.31 -8.83 -58.27
N GLN A 304 33.16 -8.47 -59.23
CA GLN A 304 33.68 -7.14 -59.52
C GLN A 304 32.71 -6.30 -60.39
N PRO A 305 32.92 -4.97 -60.49
CA PRO A 305 31.84 -3.98 -60.53
C PRO A 305 31.40 -3.60 -61.95
N ALA A 306 30.13 -3.24 -62.09
CA ALA A 306 29.60 -2.52 -63.26
C ALA A 306 29.01 -1.18 -62.83
N ALA A 307 29.38 -0.14 -63.58
CA ALA A 307 29.14 1.27 -63.36
C ALA A 307 27.65 1.67 -63.42
N GLY A 308 27.30 2.76 -62.72
CA GLY A 308 26.04 3.46 -62.94
C GLY A 308 25.56 4.30 -61.75
N GLU A 309 26.02 5.55 -61.69
CA GLU A 309 25.28 6.75 -61.26
C GLU A 309 24.42 6.71 -59.97
N GLY A 310 25.00 7.27 -58.90
CA GLY A 310 24.39 8.38 -58.15
C GLY A 310 23.30 8.07 -57.12
N GLN A 311 23.69 8.06 -55.83
CA GLN A 311 22.95 8.85 -54.84
C GLN A 311 23.80 9.17 -53.62
N TRP A 312 23.91 10.46 -53.33
CA TRP A 312 24.52 11.04 -52.16
C TRP A 312 23.63 10.83 -50.94
N GLY A 313 24.18 10.31 -49.85
CA GLY A 313 23.54 10.33 -48.54
C GLY A 313 24.00 9.19 -47.64
N GLU A 314 24.55 9.57 -46.48
CA GLU A 314 24.88 8.72 -45.33
C GLU A 314 26.20 7.92 -45.42
N LEU A 315 27.28 8.57 -44.95
CA LEU A 315 28.46 7.86 -44.46
C LEU A 315 28.11 7.20 -43.13
N PRO A 316 28.23 5.86 -42.99
CA PRO A 316 28.15 5.21 -41.68
C PRO A 316 29.37 5.61 -40.83
N PRO A 317 29.22 5.71 -39.49
CA PRO A 317 30.31 6.10 -38.61
C PRO A 317 31.48 5.10 -38.69
N GLN A 318 32.68 5.60 -38.99
CA GLN A 318 33.91 4.80 -38.91
C GLN A 318 34.31 4.64 -37.45
N ALA A 319 34.35 3.40 -36.97
CA ALA A 319 34.91 3.06 -35.67
C ALA A 319 36.43 3.30 -35.68
N GLN A 320 36.90 4.32 -34.97
CA GLN A 320 38.32 4.49 -34.67
C GLN A 320 38.73 3.47 -33.60
N ALA A 321 39.86 2.79 -33.82
CA ALA A 321 40.45 1.88 -32.84
C ALA A 321 40.92 2.67 -31.60
N THR A 322 40.12 2.65 -30.53
CA THR A 322 40.59 3.02 -29.19
C THR A 322 41.65 2.01 -28.74
N GLY A 323 42.83 2.53 -28.42
CA GLY A 323 44.02 1.75 -28.09
C GLY A 323 43.88 0.74 -26.94
N GLU A 324 44.86 -0.17 -26.89
CA GLU A 324 44.91 -1.32 -26.00
C GLU A 324 44.61 -0.98 -24.53
N ARG A 325 43.69 -1.74 -23.92
CA ARG A 325 43.43 -1.71 -22.48
C ARG A 325 44.70 -2.13 -21.74
N ARG A 326 45.29 -1.19 -20.99
CA ARG A 326 46.31 -1.50 -19.97
C ARG A 326 45.66 -2.26 -18.82
N GLU A 327 46.14 -3.47 -18.53
CA GLU A 327 45.74 -4.23 -17.35
C GLU A 327 46.23 -3.53 -16.07
N PRO A 328 45.38 -3.41 -15.03
CA PRO A 328 45.82 -2.88 -13.74
C PRO A 328 46.73 -3.89 -13.01
N PRO A 329 47.76 -3.42 -12.30
CA PRO A 329 48.73 -4.29 -11.64
C PRO A 329 48.09 -5.11 -10.51
N ARG A 330 48.36 -6.42 -10.51
CA ARG A 330 47.96 -7.35 -9.44
C ARG A 330 48.76 -7.05 -8.17
N TRP A 331 48.09 -6.55 -7.13
CA TRP A 331 48.68 -6.42 -5.80
C TRP A 331 48.76 -7.79 -5.11
N ALA A 332 49.93 -8.15 -4.57
CA ALA A 332 50.14 -9.36 -3.80
C ALA A 332 49.48 -9.27 -2.42
N LYS A 333 48.67 -10.26 -2.05
CA LYS A 333 48.15 -10.41 -0.67
C LYS A 333 49.33 -10.59 0.28
N LYS A 334 49.41 -9.75 1.32
CA LYS A 334 50.42 -9.86 2.39
C LYS A 334 50.22 -11.15 3.20
N PRO A 335 51.32 -11.72 3.74
CA PRO A 335 51.34 -13.00 4.45
C PRO A 335 50.62 -12.96 5.81
#